data_AF-A0A6V8CLB0-F1
#
_entry.id   AF-A0A6V8CLB0-F1
#
_cell.length_a   1.000
_cell.length_b   1.000
_cell.length_c   1.000
_cell.angle_alpha   90.00
_cell.angle_beta   90.00
_cell.angle_gamma   90.00
#
_symmetry.space_group_name_H-M   'P 1'
#
loop_
_entity.id
_entity.type
_entity.pdbx_description
1 polymer ?
#
loop_
_entity_poly.entity_id
_entity_poly.type
_entity_poly.pdbx_seq_one_letter_code
_entity_poly.pdbx_strand_id
1 'polypeptide(L)'
;MSEILLWAVGASVLMIVSDWAGWHFVWRHENLNSSVDEIRKRTALSYVVSYLIPLMPTAIIIGGPEILQWYDEGFTTASSKVCFFLLALMSFGLTASGYSWKSRHDESQESRRLTGEGEILPESAMQHLVWTSTLMGITSLAWFYLVLF
;
A
#
# COMPACT_ATOMS: atom_id res chain seq x y z
N MET A 1 0.31 22.99 -11.47
CA MET A 1 -0.48 21.73 -11.56
C MET A 1 0.23 20.60 -12.28
N SER A 2 0.95 20.82 -13.39
CA SER A 2 1.66 19.76 -14.12
C SER A 2 2.70 18.98 -13.30
N GLU A 3 3.49 19.68 -12.47
CA GLU A 3 4.46 19.02 -11.57
C GLU A 3 3.78 18.16 -10.50
N ILE A 4 2.72 18.68 -9.87
CA ILE A 4 1.91 17.94 -8.88
C ILE A 4 1.30 16.70 -9.53
N LEU A 5 0.81 16.81 -10.77
CA LEU A 5 0.29 15.68 -11.53
C LEU A 5 1.36 14.61 -11.77
N LEU A 6 2.57 15.00 -12.19
CA LEU A 6 3.67 14.06 -12.39
C LEU A 6 4.01 13.29 -11.11
N TRP A 7 4.11 14.01 -9.99
CA TRP A 7 4.36 13.41 -8.69
C TRP A 7 3.21 12.52 -8.22
N ALA A 8 1.96 12.94 -8.43
CA ALA A 8 0.78 12.14 -8.10
C ALA A 8 0.76 10.83 -8.89
N VAL A 9 1.03 10.87 -10.20
CA VAL A 9 1.14 9.67 -11.04
C VAL A 9 2.26 8.75 -10.53
N GLY A 10 3.44 9.31 -10.25
CA GLY A 10 4.58 8.54 -9.72
C GLY A 10 4.25 7.86 -8.39
N ALA A 11 3.64 8.58 -7.45
CA ALA A 11 3.22 8.05 -6.15
C ALA A 11 2.12 7.00 -6.30
N SER A 12 1.14 7.19 -7.20
CA SER A 12 0.12 6.18 -7.51
C SER A 12 0.74 4.88 -8.02
N VAL A 13 1.64 4.96 -9.00
CA VAL A 13 2.30 3.79 -9.58
C VAL A 13 3.15 3.08 -8.54
N LEU A 14 3.92 3.83 -7.75
CA LEU A 14 4.74 3.26 -6.68
C LEU A 14 3.88 2.52 -5.65
N MET A 15 2.74 3.09 -5.26
CA MET A 15 1.79 2.46 -4.34
C MET A 15 1.25 1.14 -4.90
N ILE A 16 0.81 1.17 -6.16
CA ILE A 16 0.28 0.01 -6.88
C ILE A 16 1.31 -1.11 -6.96
N VAL A 17 2.53 -0.79 -7.35
CA VAL A 17 3.62 -1.78 -7.47
C VAL A 17 4.00 -2.34 -6.10
N SER A 18 4.06 -1.49 -5.07
CA SER A 18 4.37 -1.90 -3.70
C SER A 18 3.31 -2.85 -3.14
N ASP A 19 2.03 -2.54 -3.35
CA ASP A 19 0.91 -3.37 -2.92
C ASP A 19 0.83 -4.69 -3.72
N TRP A 20 1.04 -4.63 -5.04
CA TRP A 20 1.14 -5.82 -5.88
C TRP A 20 2.25 -6.74 -5.40
N ALA A 21 3.44 -6.21 -5.17
CA ALA A 21 4.59 -6.96 -4.68
C ALA A 21 4.34 -7.55 -3.28
N GLY A 22 3.79 -6.76 -2.36
CA GLY A 22 3.43 -7.22 -1.03
C GLY A 22 2.46 -8.40 -1.08
N TRP A 23 1.43 -8.33 -1.91
CA TRP A 23 0.55 -9.48 -2.10
C TRP A 23 1.27 -10.65 -2.77
N HIS A 24 2.03 -10.40 -3.84
CA HIS A 24 2.56 -11.45 -4.71
C HIS A 24 3.66 -12.26 -4.04
N PHE A 25 4.49 -11.61 -3.22
CA PHE A 25 5.61 -12.27 -2.58
C PHE A 25 5.36 -12.60 -1.11
N VAL A 26 4.35 -11.99 -0.48
CA VAL A 26 4.08 -12.17 0.96
C VAL A 26 2.70 -12.76 1.19
N TRP A 27 1.65 -11.96 1.04
CA TRP A 27 0.33 -12.29 1.59
C TRP A 27 -0.41 -13.42 0.88
N ARG A 28 -0.04 -13.73 -0.36
CA ARG A 28 -0.60 -14.90 -1.07
C ARG A 28 -0.12 -16.24 -0.49
N HIS A 29 0.99 -16.23 0.25
CA HIS A 29 1.67 -17.39 0.84
C HIS A 29 1.40 -17.53 2.34
N GLU A 30 0.44 -16.76 2.87
CA GLU A 30 0.02 -16.87 4.25
C GLU A 30 -0.75 -18.18 4.48
N ASN A 31 -0.25 -19.03 5.37
CA ASN A 31 -0.83 -20.33 5.69
C ASN A 31 -2.07 -20.16 6.56
N LEU A 32 -3.23 -20.06 5.91
CA LEU A 32 -4.53 -19.94 6.59
C LEU A 32 -5.13 -21.30 6.99
N ASN A 33 -4.71 -22.41 6.35
CA ASN A 33 -5.10 -23.77 6.68
C ASN A 33 -3.89 -24.71 6.56
N SER A 34 -3.53 -25.40 7.64
CA SER A 34 -2.35 -26.27 7.75
C SER A 34 -2.42 -27.58 6.94
N SER A 35 -3.49 -27.81 6.18
CA SER A 35 -3.74 -29.06 5.46
C SER A 35 -3.64 -28.97 3.93
N VAL A 36 -3.60 -27.77 3.34
CA VAL A 36 -3.47 -27.58 1.88
C VAL A 36 -2.72 -26.28 1.60
N ASP A 37 -1.69 -26.34 0.76
CA ASP A 37 -0.95 -25.19 0.17
C ASP A 37 -1.88 -24.37 -0.75
N GLU A 38 -2.97 -23.81 -0.21
CA GLU A 38 -3.88 -22.97 -0.97
C GLU A 38 -3.38 -21.52 -1.00
N ILE A 39 -3.13 -21.05 -2.21
CA ILE A 39 -2.79 -19.64 -2.46
C ILE A 39 -4.00 -18.77 -2.14
N ARG A 40 -3.84 -17.83 -1.21
CA ARG A 40 -4.88 -16.86 -0.85
C ARG A 40 -5.26 -16.01 -2.04
N LYS A 41 -6.53 -16.01 -2.45
CA LYS A 41 -7.04 -15.16 -3.55
C LYS A 41 -7.35 -13.73 -3.05
N ARG A 42 -7.18 -12.74 -3.93
CA ARG A 42 -7.63 -11.36 -3.66
C ARG A 42 -9.16 -11.27 -3.73
N THR A 43 -9.72 -10.44 -2.85
CA THR A 43 -11.12 -10.02 -2.92
C THR A 43 -11.29 -8.84 -3.88
N ALA A 44 -12.50 -8.65 -4.42
CA ALA A 44 -12.79 -7.50 -5.29
C ALA A 44 -12.51 -6.15 -4.60
N LEU A 45 -12.84 -6.04 -3.31
CA LEU A 45 -12.54 -4.85 -2.50
C LEU A 45 -11.03 -4.59 -2.43
N SER A 46 -10.21 -5.64 -2.25
CA SER A 46 -8.75 -5.49 -2.25
C SER A 46 -8.25 -4.94 -3.58
N TYR A 47 -8.82 -5.35 -4.72
CA TYR A 47 -8.43 -4.76 -6.00
C TYR A 47 -8.76 -3.26 -6.10
N VAL A 48 -9.95 -2.86 -5.66
CA VAL A 48 -10.33 -1.44 -5.70
C VAL A 48 -9.39 -0.59 -4.83
N VAL A 49 -9.14 -1.02 -3.60
CA VAL A 49 -8.28 -0.29 -2.66
C VAL A 49 -6.84 -0.22 -3.14
N SER A 50 -6.34 -1.29 -3.76
CA SER A 50 -4.94 -1.39 -4.17
C SER A 50 -4.63 -0.77 -5.52
N TYR A 51 -5.59 -0.72 -6.45
CA TYR A 51 -5.33 -0.29 -7.84
C TYR A 51 -6.13 0.94 -8.26
N LEU A 52 -7.34 1.13 -7.73
CA LEU A 52 -8.22 2.23 -8.14
C LEU A 52 -8.08 3.45 -7.23
N ILE A 53 -8.12 3.26 -5.91
CA ILE A 53 -8.00 4.37 -4.95
C ILE A 53 -6.70 5.16 -5.12
N PRO A 54 -5.52 4.54 -5.33
CA PRO A 54 -4.28 5.28 -5.51
C PRO A 54 -4.27 6.20 -6.73
N LEU A 55 -5.13 5.96 -7.73
CA LEU A 55 -5.26 6.80 -8.94
C LEU A 55 -6.25 7.97 -8.77
N MET A 56 -7.01 8.02 -7.69
CA MET A 56 -8.01 9.07 -7.45
C MET A 56 -7.44 10.50 -7.50
N PRO A 57 -6.31 10.82 -6.85
CA PRO A 57 -5.75 12.18 -6.95
C PRO A 57 -5.39 12.56 -8.39
N THR A 58 -4.81 11.61 -9.13
CA THR A 58 -4.47 11.78 -10.54
C THR A 58 -5.73 12.05 -11.39
N ALA A 59 -6.80 11.30 -11.15
CA ALA A 59 -8.07 11.49 -11.85
C ALA A 59 -8.70 12.86 -11.56
N ILE A 60 -8.63 13.34 -10.31
CA ILE A 60 -9.11 14.66 -9.91
C ILE A 60 -8.31 15.76 -10.62
N ILE A 61 -6.98 15.66 -10.62
CA ILE A 61 -6.12 16.68 -11.23
C ILE A 61 -6.31 16.74 -12.74
N ILE A 62 -6.37 15.58 -13.41
CA ILE A 62 -6.62 15.51 -14.86
C ILE A 62 -8.01 16.05 -15.17
N GLY A 63 -9.03 15.64 -14.42
CA GLY A 63 -10.41 16.07 -14.61
C GLY A 63 -10.68 17.51 -14.17
N GLY A 64 -9.67 18.33 -13.88
CA GLY A 64 -9.81 19.66 -13.34
C GLY A 64 -10.64 20.64 -14.20
N PRO A 65 -10.75 21.92 -13.76
CA PRO A 65 -11.58 22.94 -14.40
C PRO A 65 -11.30 23.12 -15.91
N GLU A 66 -10.06 22.89 -16.34
CA GLU A 66 -9.66 22.99 -17.75
C GLU A 66 -10.35 21.96 -18.65
N ILE A 67 -10.73 20.79 -18.12
CA ILE A 67 -11.36 19.70 -18.88
C ILE A 67 -12.86 19.62 -18.59
N LEU A 68 -13.27 19.50 -17.31
CA LEU A 68 -14.66 19.22 -16.97
C LEU A 68 -15.51 20.49 -16.76
N GLN A 69 -14.92 21.62 -16.39
CA GLN A 69 -15.61 22.88 -16.06
C GLN A 69 -16.72 22.76 -14.98
N TRP A 70 -16.86 21.62 -14.31
CA TRP A 70 -17.90 21.36 -13.30
C TRP A 70 -17.54 21.89 -11.91
N TYR A 71 -16.25 22.13 -11.65
CA TYR A 71 -15.71 22.62 -10.39
C TYR A 71 -14.50 23.51 -10.62
N ASP A 72 -14.13 24.30 -9.62
CA ASP A 72 -13.05 25.29 -9.71
C ASP A 72 -11.67 24.71 -9.32
N GLU A 73 -10.63 25.53 -9.50
CA GLU A 73 -9.25 25.17 -9.16
C GLU A 73 -9.07 24.97 -7.64
N GLY A 74 -9.83 25.71 -6.83
CA GLY A 74 -9.85 25.58 -5.38
C GLY A 74 -10.33 24.20 -4.94
N PHE A 75 -11.43 23.72 -5.51
CA PHE A 75 -11.96 22.38 -5.27
C PHE A 75 -10.98 21.29 -5.72
N THR A 76 -10.38 21.45 -6.91
CA THR A 76 -9.35 20.52 -7.42
C THR A 76 -8.21 20.36 -6.43
N THR A 77 -7.72 21.48 -5.90
CA THR A 77 -6.61 21.52 -4.94
C THR A 77 -7.02 20.88 -3.61
N ALA A 78 -8.16 21.29 -3.04
CA ALA A 78 -8.63 20.79 -1.76
C ALA A 78 -8.90 19.28 -1.79
N SER A 79 -9.62 18.80 -2.80
CA SER A 79 -9.94 17.38 -2.97
C SER A 79 -8.68 16.53 -3.19
N SER A 80 -7.73 17.01 -4.00
CA SER A 80 -6.44 16.33 -4.20
C SER A 80 -5.65 16.22 -2.89
N LYS A 81 -5.57 17.30 -2.10
CA LYS A 81 -4.88 17.28 -0.80
C LYS A 81 -5.52 16.33 0.20
N VAL A 82 -6.85 16.24 0.23
CA VAL A 82 -7.56 15.25 1.04
C VAL A 82 -7.18 13.84 0.61
N CYS A 83 -7.16 13.54 -0.69
CA CYS A 83 -6.73 12.23 -1.19
C CYS A 83 -5.26 11.94 -0.84
N PHE A 84 -4.35 12.89 -1.04
CA PHE A 84 -2.94 12.74 -0.68
C PHE A 84 -2.79 12.39 0.81
N PHE A 85 -3.47 13.11 1.69
CA PHE A 85 -3.39 12.88 3.14
C PHE A 85 -3.93 11.49 3.52
N LEU A 86 -5.07 11.07 2.97
CA LEU A 86 -5.64 9.75 3.24
C LEU A 86 -4.73 8.62 2.73
N LEU A 87 -4.15 8.77 1.53
CA LEU A 87 -3.21 7.81 0.98
C LEU A 87 -1.90 7.75 1.77
N ALA A 88 -1.42 8.90 2.27
CA ALA A 88 -0.26 8.98 3.15
C ALA A 88 -0.49 8.17 4.43
N LEU A 89 -1.63 8.39 5.10
CA LEU A 89 -2.00 7.65 6.32
C LEU A 89 -2.19 6.16 6.06
N MET A 90 -2.83 5.79 4.95
CA MET A 90 -3.07 4.38 4.60
C MET A 90 -1.75 3.65 4.36
N SER A 91 -0.87 4.20 3.53
CA SER A 91 0.45 3.61 3.26
C SER A 91 1.36 3.60 4.50
N PHE A 92 1.27 4.62 5.37
CA PHE A 92 1.96 4.62 6.66
C PHE A 92 1.47 3.47 7.55
N GLY A 93 0.16 3.32 7.68
CA GLY A 93 -0.45 2.25 8.48
C GLY A 93 -0.05 0.86 7.99
N LEU A 94 -0.03 0.64 6.67
CA LEU A 94 0.43 -0.62 6.06
C LEU A 94 1.92 -0.88 6.36
N THR A 95 2.75 0.16 6.29
CA THR A 95 4.19 0.07 6.62
C THR A 95 4.40 -0.32 8.07
N ALA A 96 3.74 0.39 8.99
CA ALA A 96 3.81 0.11 10.43
C ALA A 96 3.29 -1.30 10.76
N SER A 97 2.22 -1.74 10.08
CA SER A 97 1.68 -3.09 10.22
C SER A 97 2.68 -4.16 9.77
N GLY A 98 3.35 -3.96 8.63
CA GLY A 98 4.37 -4.89 8.14
C GLY A 98 5.58 -5.01 9.08
N TYR A 99 6.09 -3.90 9.61
CA TYR A 99 7.18 -3.94 10.59
C TYR A 99 6.74 -4.55 11.93
N SER A 100 5.53 -4.25 12.40
CA SER A 100 4.95 -4.86 13.61
C SER A 100 4.82 -6.38 13.45
N TRP A 101 4.38 -6.85 12.29
CA TRP A 101 4.31 -8.27 11.97
C TRP A 101 5.69 -8.93 12.00
N LYS A 102 6.70 -8.29 11.41
CA LYS A 102 8.08 -8.77 11.45
C LYS A 102 8.61 -8.87 12.90
N SER A 103 8.45 -7.82 13.71
CA SER A 103 8.90 -7.82 15.12
C SER A 103 8.30 -9.00 15.89
N ARG A 104 6.99 -9.22 15.74
CA ARG A 104 6.30 -10.36 16.36
C ARG A 104 6.77 -11.69 15.84
N HIS A 105 7.11 -11.79 14.55
CA HIS A 105 7.66 -13.01 13.98
C HIS A 105 9.03 -13.34 14.59
N ASP A 106 9.92 -12.36 14.65
CA ASP A 106 11.26 -12.50 15.23
C ASP A 106 11.19 -12.86 16.73
N GLU A 107 10.30 -12.21 17.50
CA GLU A 107 10.08 -12.49 18.93
C GLU A 107 9.48 -13.89 19.19
N SER A 108 8.57 -14.35 18.31
CA SER A 108 7.88 -15.63 18.49
C SER A 108 8.62 -16.83 17.88
N GLN A 109 9.73 -16.60 17.16
CA GLN A 109 10.46 -17.66 16.47
C GLN A 109 11.01 -18.71 17.45
N GLU A 110 11.57 -18.27 18.58
CA GLU A 110 12.10 -19.18 19.60
C GLU A 110 10.98 -19.97 20.30
N SER A 111 9.86 -19.30 20.60
CA SER A 111 8.68 -19.95 21.19
C SER A 111 8.12 -21.05 20.28
N ARG A 112 7.95 -20.77 18.98
CA ARG A 112 7.43 -21.74 17.98
C ARG A 112 8.34 -22.95 17.80
N ARG A 113 9.66 -22.75 17.84
CA ARG A 113 10.64 -23.85 17.83
C ARG A 113 10.45 -24.80 19.01
N LEU A 114 10.02 -24.29 20.16
CA LEU A 114 9.79 -25.08 21.37
C LEU A 114 8.42 -25.75 21.40
N THR A 115 7.37 -25.11 20.88
CA THR A 115 6.00 -25.68 20.81
C THR A 115 5.74 -26.55 19.58
N GLY A 116 6.61 -26.52 18.57
CA GLY A 116 6.41 -27.24 17.31
C GLY A 116 5.31 -26.63 16.43
N GLU A 117 4.85 -25.41 16.74
CA GLU A 117 3.93 -24.66 15.87
C GLU A 117 4.67 -24.24 14.59
N GLY A 118 4.12 -24.61 13.43
CA GLY A 118 4.69 -24.28 12.13
C GLY A 118 4.70 -22.78 11.81
N GLU A 119 5.43 -22.40 10.77
CA GLU A 119 5.48 -21.01 10.31
C GLU A 119 4.15 -20.59 9.64
N ILE A 120 3.65 -19.40 10.01
CA ILE A 120 2.46 -18.79 9.40
C ILE A 120 2.76 -18.27 7.99
N LEU A 121 4.00 -17.83 7.77
CA LEU A 121 4.52 -17.36 6.49
C LEU A 121 5.88 -18.02 6.28
N PRO A 122 6.17 -18.55 5.07
CA PRO A 122 7.47 -19.13 4.79
C PRO A 122 8.58 -18.08 4.86
N GLU A 123 9.79 -18.50 5.21
CA GLU A 123 10.96 -17.63 5.37
C GLU A 123 11.24 -16.76 4.12
N SER A 124 11.03 -17.28 2.92
CA SER A 124 11.14 -16.50 1.67
C SER A 124 10.16 -15.32 1.62
N ALA A 125 8.90 -15.54 1.99
CA ALA A 125 7.88 -14.49 2.06
C ALA A 125 8.22 -13.45 3.14
N MET A 126 8.81 -13.87 4.27
CA MET A 126 9.25 -12.96 5.33
C MET A 126 10.39 -12.04 4.87
N GLN A 127 11.33 -12.56 4.07
CA GLN A 127 12.38 -11.71 3.46
C GLN A 127 11.77 -10.64 2.56
N HIS A 128 10.68 -10.97 1.84
CA HIS A 128 10.03 -9.99 0.99
C HIS A 128 9.24 -8.93 1.76
N LEU A 129 8.69 -9.27 2.93
CA LEU A 129 7.90 -8.35 3.78
C LEU A 129 8.66 -7.06 4.11
N VAL A 130 9.97 -7.13 4.37
CA VAL A 130 10.78 -5.97 4.75
C VAL A 130 10.79 -4.94 3.62
N TRP A 131 11.25 -5.31 2.42
CA TRP A 131 11.41 -4.35 1.35
C TRP A 131 10.07 -3.88 0.79
N THR A 132 9.03 -4.74 0.76
CA THR A 132 7.68 -4.31 0.34
C THR A 132 7.10 -3.30 1.33
N SER A 133 7.35 -3.48 2.63
CA SER A 133 6.95 -2.50 3.66
C SER A 133 7.75 -1.20 3.54
N THR A 134 9.05 -1.29 3.25
CA THR A 134 9.89 -0.11 3.00
C THR A 134 9.42 0.69 1.79
N LEU A 135 9.09 0.03 0.67
CA LEU A 135 8.55 0.71 -0.52
C LEU A 135 7.20 1.39 -0.23
N MET A 136 6.33 0.73 0.55
CA MET A 136 5.09 1.35 1.02
C MET A 136 5.37 2.57 1.92
N GLY A 137 6.42 2.53 2.74
CA GLY A 137 6.86 3.65 3.56
C GLY A 137 7.36 4.83 2.72
N ILE A 138 8.15 4.56 1.67
CA ILE A 138 8.59 5.58 0.70
C ILE A 138 7.37 6.19 -0.01
N THR A 139 6.39 5.37 -0.37
CA THR A 139 5.13 5.83 -0.96
C THR A 139 4.39 6.76 -0.01
N SER A 140 4.34 6.45 1.28
CA SER A 140 3.75 7.32 2.30
C SER A 140 4.42 8.68 2.38
N LEU A 141 5.76 8.71 2.35
CA LEU A 141 6.52 9.95 2.33
C LEU A 141 6.24 10.79 1.06
N ALA A 142 6.11 10.13 -0.10
CA ALA A 142 5.75 10.81 -1.35
C ALA A 142 4.36 11.46 -1.26
N TRP A 143 3.38 10.79 -0.65
CA TRP A 143 2.06 11.37 -0.42
C TRP A 143 2.09 12.53 0.58
N PHE A 144 2.83 12.42 1.69
CA PHE A 144 3.00 13.53 2.62
C PHE A 144 3.69 14.73 1.98
N TYR A 145 4.70 14.49 1.13
CA TYR A 145 5.32 15.55 0.35
C TYR A 145 4.30 16.28 -0.53
N LEU A 146 3.44 15.54 -1.24
CA LEU A 146 2.37 16.10 -2.06
C LEU A 146 1.30 16.89 -1.28
N VAL A 147 1.10 16.61 0.01
CA VAL A 147 0.19 17.41 0.86
C VAL A 147 0.74 18.83 1.10
N LEU A 148 2.06 18.96 1.21
CA LEU A 148 2.73 20.22 1.55
C LEU A 148 2.77 21.23 0.41
N PHE A 149 2.74 20.76 -0.84
CA PHE A 149 2.73 21.59 -2.05
C PHE A 149 1.32 21.69 -2.65
#